data_AF-A0A6G0VXB3-F1
#
_entry.id   AF-A0A6G0VXB3-F1
#
_cell.length_a   1.000
_cell.length_b   1.000
_cell.length_c   1.000
_cell.angle_alpha   90.00
_cell.angle_beta   90.00
_cell.angle_gamma   90.00
#
_symmetry.space_group_name_H-M   'P 1'
#
loop_
_entity.id
_entity.type
_entity.pdbx_description
1 polymer ?
#
loop_
_entity_poly.entity_id
_entity_poly.type
_entity_poly.pdbx_seq_one_letter_code
_entity_poly.pdbx_strand_id
1 'polypeptide(L)'
;MQRLNRLITAKRSFLLGTGGFLLMMGSEKYGYLMVGPLACIISAFVASTGWRWRLKMQNDRNNPKLSVDKNCDDEDDQGLQGKPVEKVFEYVWDSLQPSVYAFMGTVIGSYLPFIDFIEPYLLDGLLVVTIGITVRMIFTTCSVLGTGFSRKEIIFVNISWLPKSTLQAFLAWFAIDIMPKDMPDKKDERECAIRLFMIAMISILLTAPIGAIGIKLFGPRLLPRAN
;
A
#
# COMPACT_ATOMS: atom_id res chain seq x y z
N MET A 1 -14.22 -10.66 -30.90
CA MET A 1 -13.55 -9.60 -30.11
C MET A 1 -13.23 -9.98 -28.65
N GLN A 2 -14.16 -10.56 -27.87
CA GLN A 2 -13.92 -10.84 -26.43
C GLN A 2 -12.69 -11.73 -26.12
N ARG A 3 -12.42 -12.78 -26.91
CA ARG A 3 -11.24 -13.65 -26.71
C ARG A 3 -9.91 -12.90 -26.92
N LEU A 4 -9.87 -11.97 -27.86
CA LEU A 4 -8.68 -11.16 -28.16
C LEU A 4 -8.37 -10.19 -27.01
N ASN A 5 -9.38 -9.55 -26.44
CA ASN A 5 -9.22 -8.65 -25.29
C ASN A 5 -8.74 -9.40 -24.04
N ARG A 6 -9.24 -10.62 -23.80
CA ARG A 6 -8.73 -11.49 -22.72
C ARG A 6 -7.27 -11.88 -22.94
N LEU A 7 -6.90 -12.23 -24.17
CA LEU A 7 -5.51 -12.58 -24.51
C LEU A 7 -4.55 -11.40 -24.31
N ILE A 8 -4.94 -10.20 -24.75
CA ILE A 8 -4.14 -8.97 -24.58
C ILE A 8 -3.97 -8.64 -23.10
N THR A 9 -5.04 -8.80 -22.31
CA THR A 9 -4.99 -8.61 -20.85
C THR A 9 -4.06 -9.62 -20.22
N ALA A 10 -4.22 -10.91 -20.51
CA ALA A 10 -3.38 -11.97 -19.97
C ALA A 10 -1.90 -11.75 -20.31
N LYS A 11 -1.59 -11.34 -21.55
CA LYS A 11 -0.23 -11.01 -21.95
C LYS A 11 0.34 -9.82 -21.16
N ARG A 12 -0.46 -8.77 -20.92
CA ARG A 12 -0.04 -7.59 -20.13
C ARG A 12 0.19 -7.93 -18.66
N SER A 13 -0.72 -8.68 -18.04
CA SER A 13 -0.57 -9.16 -16.66
C SER A 13 0.65 -10.07 -16.51
N PHE A 14 0.85 -10.99 -17.46
CA PHE A 14 2.01 -11.87 -17.47
C PHE A 14 3.32 -11.08 -17.61
N LEU A 15 3.42 -10.16 -18.58
CA LEU A 15 4.62 -9.35 -18.76
C LEU A 15 4.97 -8.53 -17.51
N LEU A 16 3.97 -7.94 -16.86
CA LEU A 16 4.16 -7.21 -15.61
C LEU A 16 4.60 -8.12 -14.47
N GLY A 17 3.96 -9.28 -14.30
CA GLY A 17 4.29 -10.23 -13.25
C GLY A 17 5.70 -10.81 -13.43
N THR A 18 6.03 -11.29 -14.63
CA THR A 18 7.36 -11.84 -14.92
C THR A 18 8.44 -10.76 -14.87
N GLY A 19 8.15 -9.56 -15.37
CA GLY A 19 9.07 -8.42 -15.29
C GLY A 19 9.36 -8.00 -13.85
N GLY A 20 8.33 -7.92 -13.01
CA GLY A 20 8.49 -7.66 -11.57
C GLY A 20 9.30 -8.76 -10.87
N PHE A 21 9.01 -10.02 -11.14
CA PHE A 21 9.76 -11.14 -10.57
C PHE A 21 11.24 -11.13 -10.96
N LEU A 22 11.54 -10.85 -12.23
CA LEU A 22 12.92 -10.73 -12.71
C LEU A 22 13.65 -9.53 -12.08
N LEU A 23 12.97 -8.40 -11.88
CA LEU A 23 13.54 -7.26 -11.16
C LEU A 23 13.84 -7.59 -9.70
N MET A 24 12.95 -8.36 -9.04
CA MET A 24 13.15 -8.84 -7.68
C MET A 24 14.38 -9.72 -7.56
N MET A 25 14.46 -10.81 -8.36
CA MET A 25 15.61 -11.73 -8.38
C MET A 25 16.91 -11.04 -8.83
N GLY A 26 16.79 -10.07 -9.75
CA GLY A 26 17.92 -9.29 -10.23
C GLY A 26 18.53 -8.40 -9.15
N SER A 27 17.71 -7.87 -8.24
CA SER A 27 18.16 -6.97 -7.17
C SER A 27 19.06 -7.66 -6.14
N GLU A 28 18.86 -8.97 -5.89
CA GLU A 28 19.71 -9.73 -4.96
C GLU A 28 21.17 -9.80 -5.42
N LYS A 29 21.43 -9.79 -6.74
CA LYS A 29 22.80 -9.80 -7.27
C LYS A 29 23.59 -8.51 -6.97
N TYR A 30 22.90 -7.41 -6.71
CA TYR A 30 23.53 -6.10 -6.45
C TYR A 30 23.66 -5.78 -4.95
N GLY A 31 23.24 -6.68 -4.05
CA GLY A 31 23.39 -6.51 -2.61
C GLY A 31 22.42 -5.52 -1.96
N TYR A 32 21.45 -4.97 -2.71
CA TYR A 32 20.45 -4.04 -2.19
C TYR A 32 19.07 -4.70 -2.11
N LEU A 33 18.75 -5.24 -0.93
CA LEU A 33 17.55 -6.04 -0.70
C LEU A 33 16.22 -5.28 -0.93
N MET A 34 16.19 -3.97 -0.65
CA MET A 34 14.97 -3.14 -0.78
C MET A 34 14.73 -2.59 -2.19
N VAL A 35 15.70 -2.74 -3.09
CA VAL A 35 15.58 -2.22 -4.47
C VAL A 35 14.60 -3.04 -5.28
N GLY A 36 14.48 -4.35 -5.03
CA GLY A 36 13.56 -5.24 -5.73
C GLY A 36 12.09 -4.80 -5.66
N PRO A 37 11.49 -4.68 -4.45
CA PRO A 37 10.09 -4.27 -4.31
C PRO A 37 9.82 -2.86 -4.88
N LEU A 38 10.75 -1.92 -4.69
CA LEU A 38 10.63 -0.57 -5.24
C LEU A 38 10.66 -0.59 -6.78
N ALA A 39 11.56 -1.37 -7.38
CA ALA A 39 11.63 -1.54 -8.83
C ALA A 39 10.33 -2.15 -9.38
N CYS A 40 9.73 -3.12 -8.68
CA CYS A 40 8.40 -3.65 -9.03
C CYS A 40 7.34 -2.56 -9.06
N ILE A 41 7.25 -1.73 -8.02
CA ILE A 41 6.26 -0.63 -7.95
C ILE A 41 6.48 0.39 -9.07
N ILE A 42 7.72 0.80 -9.30
CA ILE A 42 8.08 1.76 -10.35
C ILE A 42 7.72 1.19 -11.72
N SER A 43 8.05 -0.09 -11.98
CA SER A 43 7.73 -0.75 -13.25
C SER A 43 6.22 -0.83 -13.50
N ALA A 44 5.43 -1.12 -12.46
CA ALA A 44 3.97 -1.14 -12.55
C ALA A 44 3.40 0.26 -12.81
N PHE A 45 3.94 1.29 -12.16
CA PHE A 45 3.54 2.67 -12.38
C PHE A 45 3.87 3.14 -13.80
N VAL A 46 5.09 2.88 -14.28
CA VAL A 46 5.53 3.22 -15.64
C VAL A 46 4.70 2.48 -16.70
N ALA A 47 4.36 1.20 -16.46
CA ALA A 47 3.48 0.47 -17.37
C ALA A 47 2.05 1.04 -17.38
N SER A 48 1.53 1.43 -16.21
CA SER A 48 0.20 2.04 -16.06
C SER A 48 0.11 3.39 -16.80
N THR A 49 1.11 4.26 -16.62
CA THR A 49 1.17 5.55 -17.33
C THR A 49 1.38 5.35 -18.84
N GLY A 50 2.24 4.41 -19.24
CA GLY A 50 2.47 4.07 -20.65
C GLY A 50 1.23 3.53 -21.36
N TRP A 51 0.39 2.74 -20.68
CA TRP A 51 -0.88 2.27 -21.26
C TRP A 51 -1.92 3.38 -21.42
N ARG A 52 -2.03 4.28 -20.43
CA ARG A 52 -2.92 5.47 -20.52
C ARG A 52 -2.50 6.39 -21.67
N TRP A 53 -1.20 6.65 -21.80
CA TRP A 53 -0.66 7.50 -22.87
C TRP A 53 -0.94 6.92 -24.26
N ARG A 54 -0.78 5.60 -24.43
CA ARG A 54 -1.09 4.91 -25.69
C ARG A 54 -2.58 4.98 -26.06
N LEU A 55 -3.47 4.83 -25.08
CA LEU A 55 -4.92 4.93 -25.32
C LEU A 55 -5.30 6.33 -25.79
N LYS A 56 -4.75 7.37 -25.16
CA LYS A 56 -4.96 8.77 -25.56
C LYS A 56 -4.52 9.02 -27.01
N MET A 57 -3.33 8.56 -27.38
CA MET A 57 -2.82 8.67 -28.76
C MET A 57 -3.69 7.94 -29.79
N GLN A 58 -4.23 6.77 -29.45
CA GLN A 58 -5.09 6.02 -30.34
C GLN A 58 -6.45 6.72 -30.52
N ASN A 59 -6.97 7.34 -29.46
CA ASN A 59 -8.20 8.13 -29.53
C ASN A 59 -8.01 9.38 -30.39
N ASP A 60 -6.91 10.12 -30.20
CA ASP A 60 -6.57 11.31 -30.98
C ASP A 60 -6.35 11.00 -32.48
N ARG A 61 -5.84 9.79 -32.79
CA ARG A 61 -5.66 9.33 -34.19
C ARG A 61 -6.96 8.96 -34.88
N ASN A 62 -7.91 8.40 -34.13
CA ASN A 62 -9.20 7.94 -34.66
C ASN A 62 -10.25 9.06 -34.75
N ASN A 63 -10.07 10.15 -34.00
CA ASN A 63 -10.92 11.33 -34.06
C ASN A 63 -10.07 12.60 -34.28
N PRO A 64 -9.69 12.93 -35.53
CA PRO A 64 -8.89 14.10 -35.81
C PRO A 64 -9.76 15.36 -35.65
N LYS A 65 -9.80 15.89 -34.42
CA LYS A 65 -10.27 17.22 -33.99
C LYS A 65 -11.69 17.61 -34.47
N LEU A 66 -12.70 17.31 -33.64
CA LEU A 66 -13.77 18.26 -33.38
C LEU A 66 -13.38 19.08 -32.15
N SER A 67 -13.35 20.40 -32.31
CA SER A 67 -12.87 21.40 -31.36
C SER A 67 -13.73 21.49 -30.09
N VAL A 68 -13.04 21.66 -28.96
CA VAL A 68 -13.47 22.42 -27.76
C VAL A 68 -14.70 21.87 -27.02
N ASP A 69 -14.46 21.14 -25.93
CA ASP A 69 -14.60 21.76 -24.62
C ASP A 69 -13.66 21.10 -23.61
N LYS A 70 -13.04 21.92 -22.76
CA LYS A 70 -12.25 21.45 -21.61
C LYS A 70 -13.23 21.19 -20.47
N ASN A 71 -13.86 20.01 -20.47
CA ASN A 71 -14.25 19.41 -19.20
C ASN A 71 -13.13 18.45 -18.81
N CYS A 72 -12.14 18.98 -18.09
CA CYS A 72 -11.05 18.19 -17.48
C CYS A 72 -11.52 17.44 -16.21
N ASP A 73 -12.82 17.45 -15.92
CA ASP A 73 -13.35 16.92 -14.65
C ASP A 73 -14.11 15.60 -14.86
N ASP A 74 -14.23 15.10 -16.11
CA ASP A 74 -14.94 13.86 -16.43
C ASP A 74 -14.01 12.66 -16.75
N GLU A 75 -12.68 12.79 -16.58
CA GLU A 75 -11.74 11.66 -16.71
C GLU A 75 -11.78 10.69 -15.51
N ASP A 76 -12.64 10.93 -14.51
CA ASP A 76 -12.82 10.05 -13.35
C ASP A 76 -13.93 8.98 -13.54
N ASP A 77 -14.88 9.16 -14.45
CA ASP A 77 -16.01 8.21 -14.62
C ASP A 77 -15.73 7.03 -15.58
N GLN A 78 -14.65 7.10 -16.37
CA GLN A 78 -14.10 5.86 -16.98
C GLN A 78 -13.41 4.95 -15.93
N GLY A 79 -13.32 5.38 -14.67
CA GLY A 79 -12.75 4.65 -13.54
C GLY A 79 -13.47 3.34 -13.18
N LEU A 80 -14.71 3.12 -13.65
CA LEU A 80 -15.51 1.92 -13.31
C LEU A 80 -15.45 0.79 -14.36
N GLN A 81 -14.92 1.03 -15.57
CA GLN A 81 -14.61 -0.05 -16.52
C GLN A 81 -13.32 -0.74 -16.08
N GLY A 82 -13.46 -1.58 -15.05
CA GLY A 82 -12.38 -2.19 -14.28
C GLY A 82 -11.24 -2.69 -15.15
N LYS A 83 -10.05 -2.09 -14.96
CA LYS A 83 -8.83 -2.46 -15.69
C LYS A 83 -8.66 -3.97 -15.52
N PRO A 84 -8.80 -4.76 -16.60
CA PRO A 84 -8.88 -6.21 -16.47
C PRO A 84 -7.57 -6.83 -15.96
N VAL A 85 -6.47 -6.08 -16.03
CA VAL A 85 -5.18 -6.41 -15.41
C VAL A 85 -5.22 -6.24 -13.88
N GLU A 86 -5.85 -5.17 -13.39
CA GLU A 86 -5.96 -4.85 -11.96
C GLU A 86 -6.71 -5.96 -11.20
N LYS A 87 -7.84 -6.42 -11.75
CA LYS A 87 -8.60 -7.55 -11.19
C LYS A 87 -7.80 -8.85 -11.08
N VAL A 88 -6.89 -9.12 -12.02
CA VAL A 88 -6.02 -10.30 -11.94
C VAL A 88 -5.06 -10.18 -10.76
N PHE A 89 -4.48 -9.00 -10.57
CA PHE A 89 -3.60 -8.74 -9.43
C PHE A 89 -4.34 -8.66 -8.10
N GLU A 90 -5.57 -8.13 -8.07
CA GLU A 90 -6.46 -8.17 -6.91
C GLU A 90 -6.75 -9.61 -6.50
N TYR A 91 -7.13 -10.48 -7.45
CA TYR A 91 -7.38 -11.89 -7.14
C TYR A 91 -6.14 -12.62 -6.59
N VAL A 92 -4.97 -12.35 -7.18
CA VAL A 92 -3.70 -12.87 -6.69
C VAL A 92 -3.39 -12.34 -5.29
N TRP A 93 -3.63 -11.05 -5.06
CA TRP A 93 -3.41 -10.39 -3.77
C TRP A 93 -4.36 -10.91 -2.69
N ASP A 94 -5.65 -11.09 -3.00
CA ASP A 94 -6.65 -11.65 -2.07
C ASP A 94 -6.26 -13.05 -1.59
N SER A 95 -5.62 -13.85 -2.46
CA SER A 95 -5.07 -15.14 -2.08
C SER A 95 -3.77 -15.05 -1.27
N LEU A 96 -2.92 -14.06 -1.54
CA LEU A 96 -1.62 -13.90 -0.87
C LEU A 96 -1.70 -13.18 0.46
N GLN A 97 -2.65 -12.25 0.62
CA GLN A 97 -2.77 -11.40 1.80
C GLN A 97 -2.89 -12.22 3.11
N PRO A 98 -3.76 -13.25 3.22
CA PRO A 98 -3.85 -14.08 4.41
C PRO A 98 -2.55 -14.84 4.70
N SER A 99 -1.87 -15.30 3.64
CA SER A 99 -0.61 -16.03 3.77
C SER A 99 0.49 -15.16 4.39
N VAL A 100 0.64 -13.92 3.93
CA VAL A 100 1.65 -12.98 4.47
C VAL A 100 1.40 -12.70 5.95
N TYR A 101 0.14 -12.47 6.35
CA TYR A 101 -0.19 -12.25 7.76
C TYR A 101 0.02 -13.49 8.63
N ALA A 102 -0.25 -14.69 8.11
CA ALA A 102 0.06 -15.94 8.81
C ALA A 102 1.56 -16.11 9.06
N PHE A 103 2.39 -15.87 8.03
CA PHE A 103 3.85 -15.92 8.16
C PHE A 103 4.37 -14.88 9.15
N MET A 104 3.87 -13.64 9.12
CA MET A 104 4.23 -12.63 10.12
C MET A 104 3.88 -13.10 11.54
N GLY A 105 2.71 -13.70 11.74
CA GLY A 105 2.30 -14.27 13.03
C GLY A 105 3.26 -15.33 13.57
N THR A 106 3.67 -16.28 12.71
CA THR A 106 4.62 -17.34 13.09
C THR A 106 5.98 -16.78 13.50
N VAL A 107 6.48 -15.80 12.74
CA VAL A 107 7.74 -15.11 13.06
C VAL A 107 7.65 -14.43 14.42
N ILE A 108 6.59 -13.69 14.70
CA ILE A 108 6.40 -12.99 15.99
C ILE A 108 6.41 -14.01 17.15
N GLY A 109 5.64 -15.09 17.01
CA GLY A 109 5.58 -16.14 18.02
C GLY A 109 6.92 -16.85 18.26
N SER A 110 7.84 -16.82 17.30
CA SER A 110 9.19 -17.38 17.45
C SER A 110 10.15 -16.49 18.24
N TYR A 111 9.93 -15.17 18.28
CA TYR A 111 10.80 -14.24 19.00
C TYR A 111 10.42 -14.06 20.48
N LEU A 112 9.12 -14.10 20.82
CA LEU A 112 8.65 -13.98 22.19
C LEU A 112 7.24 -14.56 22.35
N PRO A 113 6.90 -15.24 23.46
CA PRO A 113 5.52 -15.62 23.76
C PRO A 113 4.63 -14.37 23.87
N PHE A 114 3.40 -14.48 23.35
CA PHE A 114 2.46 -13.36 23.18
C PHE A 114 2.15 -12.59 24.48
N ILE A 115 2.24 -13.23 25.64
CA ILE A 115 1.95 -12.61 26.94
C ILE A 115 3.10 -11.68 27.38
N ASP A 116 4.35 -12.14 27.30
CA ASP A 116 5.55 -11.32 27.61
C ASP A 116 5.76 -10.18 26.59
N PHE A 117 5.12 -10.29 25.42
CA PHE A 117 5.11 -9.29 24.36
C PHE A 117 4.21 -8.08 24.66
N ILE A 118 3.07 -8.26 25.33
CA ILE A 118 2.09 -7.17 25.53
C ILE A 118 2.46 -6.29 26.72
N GLU A 119 2.86 -6.87 27.85
CA GLU A 119 2.93 -6.15 29.12
C GLU A 119 3.90 -4.95 29.13
N PRO A 120 5.15 -5.06 28.63
CA PRO A 120 6.09 -3.94 28.65
C PRO A 120 5.96 -2.98 27.45
N TYR A 121 5.48 -3.44 26.29
CA TYR A 121 5.52 -2.65 25.04
C TYR A 121 4.16 -2.04 24.63
N LEU A 122 3.06 -2.43 25.27
CA LEU A 122 1.73 -1.93 24.93
C LEU A 122 1.59 -0.43 25.19
N LEU A 123 2.11 0.06 26.32
CA LEU A 123 2.01 1.47 26.69
C LEU A 123 2.82 2.37 25.74
N ASP A 124 4.07 1.97 25.47
CA ASP A 124 4.95 2.65 24.50
C ASP A 124 4.33 2.64 23.10
N GLY A 125 3.78 1.51 22.68
CA GLY A 125 3.07 1.38 21.41
C GLY A 125 1.86 2.30 21.30
N LEU A 126 1.02 2.36 22.34
CA LEU A 126 -0.15 3.23 22.37
C LEU A 126 0.24 4.72 22.33
N LEU A 127 1.28 5.11 23.05
CA LEU A 127 1.81 6.47 23.04
C LEU A 127 2.32 6.86 21.65
N VAL A 128 3.13 6.01 21.02
CA VAL A 128 3.66 6.25 19.67
C VAL A 128 2.53 6.34 18.65
N VAL A 129 1.53 5.47 18.75
CA VAL A 129 0.36 5.47 17.85
C VAL A 129 -0.46 6.74 17.99
N THR A 130 -0.78 7.16 19.22
CA THR A 130 -1.60 8.35 19.47
C THR A 130 -0.91 9.63 19.00
N ILE A 131 0.39 9.79 19.30
CA ILE A 131 1.19 10.92 18.80
C ILE A 131 1.26 10.89 17.27
N GLY A 132 1.58 9.73 16.68
CA GLY A 132 1.69 9.57 15.24
C GLY A 132 0.41 9.89 14.48
N ILE A 133 -0.74 9.43 14.98
CA ILE A 133 -2.05 9.75 14.41
C ILE A 133 -2.34 11.24 14.55
N THR A 134 -2.07 11.85 15.70
CA THR A 134 -2.34 13.28 15.92
C THR A 134 -1.56 14.16 14.95
N VAL A 135 -0.25 13.94 14.84
CA VAL A 135 0.60 14.66 13.89
C VAL A 135 0.11 14.46 12.47
N ARG A 136 -0.22 13.22 12.08
CA ARG A 136 -0.74 12.90 10.75
C ARG A 136 -2.02 13.67 10.44
N MET A 137 -3.00 13.67 11.36
CA MET A 137 -4.28 14.39 11.20
C MET A 137 -4.07 15.89 10.97
N ILE A 138 -3.09 16.49 11.65
CA ILE A 138 -2.74 17.90 11.48
C ILE A 138 -2.17 18.13 10.08
N PHE A 139 -1.15 17.37 9.69
CA PHE A 139 -0.48 17.54 8.40
C PHE A 139 -1.40 17.26 7.21
N THR A 140 -2.22 16.22 7.27
CA THR A 140 -3.15 15.90 6.18
C THR A 140 -4.24 16.96 6.06
N THR A 141 -4.75 17.47 7.19
CA THR A 141 -5.71 18.58 7.17
C THR A 141 -5.05 19.82 6.56
N CYS A 142 -3.84 20.18 6.98
CA CYS A 142 -3.08 21.30 6.43
C CYS A 142 -2.81 21.17 4.92
N SER A 143 -2.43 19.97 4.45
CA SER A 143 -2.17 19.72 3.03
C SER A 143 -3.43 19.84 2.15
N VAL A 144 -4.61 19.73 2.76
CA VAL A 144 -5.90 19.75 2.07
C VAL A 144 -6.57 21.14 2.18
N LEU A 145 -6.00 22.07 2.97
CA LEU A 145 -6.42 23.47 3.00
C LEU A 145 -6.11 24.14 1.66
N GLY A 146 -7.08 24.15 0.75
CA GLY A 146 -6.96 24.79 -0.56
C GLY A 146 -7.64 24.02 -1.69
N THR A 147 -8.05 22.77 -1.46
CA THR A 147 -8.69 21.94 -2.49
C THR A 147 -10.22 22.04 -2.52
N GLY A 148 -10.82 22.94 -1.72
CA GLY A 148 -12.28 23.15 -1.70
C GLY A 148 -13.11 22.03 -1.05
N PHE A 149 -12.48 21.03 -0.44
CA PHE A 149 -13.19 19.90 0.17
C PHE A 149 -13.99 20.27 1.42
N SER A 150 -15.12 19.60 1.61
CA SER A 150 -15.95 19.70 2.81
C SER A 150 -15.24 19.10 4.03
N ARG A 151 -15.50 19.63 5.23
CA ARG A 151 -14.96 19.09 6.50
C ARG A 151 -15.22 17.58 6.66
N LYS A 152 -16.31 17.10 6.07
CA LYS A 152 -16.65 15.69 5.97
C LYS A 152 -15.59 14.94 5.16
N GLU A 153 -15.39 15.30 3.90
CA GLU A 153 -14.42 14.66 3.00
C GLU A 153 -13.00 14.64 3.58
N ILE A 154 -12.57 15.72 4.24
CA ILE A 154 -11.26 15.79 4.91
C ILE A 154 -11.12 14.70 5.99
N ILE A 155 -12.17 14.48 6.79
CA ILE A 155 -12.19 13.40 7.80
C ILE A 155 -12.16 12.02 7.13
N PHE A 156 -12.88 11.84 6.02
CA PHE A 156 -12.84 10.57 5.27
C PHE A 156 -11.45 10.29 4.67
N VAL A 157 -10.79 11.31 4.10
CA VAL A 157 -9.41 11.21 3.59
C VAL A 157 -8.47 10.78 4.71
N ASN A 158 -8.58 11.42 5.88
CA ASN A 158 -7.76 11.08 7.04
C ASN A 158 -7.96 9.64 7.53
N ILE A 159 -9.21 9.18 7.62
CA ILE A 159 -9.56 7.81 8.05
C ILE A 159 -9.08 6.78 7.02
N SER A 160 -9.24 7.06 5.73
CA SER A 160 -8.78 6.18 4.64
C SER A 160 -7.26 6.01 4.63
N TRP A 161 -6.53 6.95 5.24
CA TRP A 161 -5.08 6.90 5.37
C TRP A 161 -4.58 6.20 6.64
N LEU A 162 -5.46 5.78 7.54
CA LEU A 162 -5.08 5.01 8.75
C LEU A 162 -4.47 3.63 8.42
N PRO A 163 -4.98 2.83 7.46
CA PRO A 163 -4.51 1.45 7.24
C PRO A 163 -3.16 1.28 6.50
N LYS A 164 -2.17 2.18 6.67
CA LYS A 164 -0.91 2.20 5.89
C LYS A 164 0.36 1.96 6.72
N SER A 165 0.41 0.89 7.50
CA SER A 165 1.55 0.59 8.39
C SER A 165 2.25 -0.77 8.14
N THR A 166 1.70 -1.65 7.29
CA THR A 166 2.29 -2.98 7.02
C THR A 166 3.73 -2.92 6.50
N LEU A 167 4.08 -1.90 5.71
CA LEU A 167 5.45 -1.70 5.22
C LEU A 167 6.44 -1.39 6.35
N GLN A 168 6.01 -0.68 7.39
CA GLN A 168 6.88 -0.33 8.52
C GLN A 168 7.27 -1.58 9.30
N ALA A 169 6.31 -2.47 9.58
CA ALA A 169 6.59 -3.72 10.26
C ALA A 169 7.41 -4.69 9.41
N PHE A 170 7.14 -4.75 8.11
CA PHE A 170 7.96 -5.51 7.17
C PHE A 170 9.41 -5.03 7.22
N LEU A 171 9.66 -3.73 7.00
CA LEU A 171 11.01 -3.16 7.05
C LEU A 171 11.72 -3.41 8.38
N ALA A 172 11.01 -3.28 9.51
CA ALA A 172 11.57 -3.55 10.83
C ALA A 172 11.96 -5.03 11.01
N TRP A 173 11.15 -5.96 10.49
CA TRP A 173 11.51 -7.38 10.47
C TRP A 173 12.75 -7.67 9.62
N PHE A 174 12.83 -7.10 8.41
CA PHE A 174 14.01 -7.25 7.55
C PHE A 174 15.28 -6.69 8.17
N ALA A 175 15.16 -5.56 8.88
CA ALA A 175 16.29 -4.97 9.59
C ALA A 175 16.81 -5.88 10.71
N ILE A 176 15.97 -6.72 11.32
CA ILE A 176 16.40 -7.71 12.30
C ILE A 176 17.10 -8.91 11.62
N ASP A 177 16.62 -9.32 10.45
CA ASP A 177 17.15 -10.45 9.70
C ASP A 177 18.56 -10.18 9.13
N ILE A 178 18.83 -8.94 8.69
CA ILE A 178 20.14 -8.54 8.15
C ILE A 178 21.24 -8.43 9.22
N MET A 179 20.88 -8.38 10.51
CA MET A 179 21.85 -8.22 11.59
C MET A 179 22.51 -9.57 11.96
N PRO A 180 23.85 -9.68 11.89
CA PRO A 180 24.55 -10.91 12.26
C PRO A 180 24.41 -11.21 13.76
N LYS A 181 24.03 -12.45 14.09
CA LYS A 181 23.76 -12.90 15.47
C LYS A 181 25.01 -12.95 16.37
N ASP A 182 26.20 -12.99 15.76
CA ASP A 182 27.44 -13.37 16.45
C ASP A 182 28.36 -12.18 16.79
N MET A 183 27.92 -10.94 16.54
CA MET A 183 28.69 -9.74 16.93
C MET A 183 28.23 -9.21 18.30
N PRO A 184 29.04 -9.34 19.37
CA PRO A 184 28.65 -8.93 20.73
C PRO A 184 28.49 -7.42 20.89
N ASP A 185 29.10 -6.61 20.01
CA ASP A 185 29.08 -5.15 20.05
C ASP A 185 27.71 -4.53 19.64
N LYS A 186 26.83 -5.32 19.01
CA LYS A 186 25.56 -4.82 18.43
C LYS A 186 24.29 -5.33 19.12
N LYS A 187 24.40 -5.84 20.34
CA LYS A 187 23.24 -6.34 21.10
C LYS A 187 22.17 -5.25 21.31
N ASP A 188 22.60 -4.03 21.60
CA ASP A 188 21.69 -2.89 21.85
C ASP A 188 20.93 -2.47 20.57
N GLU A 189 21.61 -2.46 19.41
CA GLU A 189 20.98 -2.18 18.12
C GLU A 189 19.90 -3.20 17.78
N ARG A 190 20.17 -4.48 18.07
CA ARG A 190 19.24 -5.58 17.82
C ARG A 190 18.01 -5.49 18.72
N GLU A 191 18.20 -5.20 20.01
CA GLU A 191 17.08 -4.98 20.93
C GLU A 191 16.23 -3.78 20.50
N CYS A 192 16.85 -2.69 20.06
CA CYS A 192 16.14 -1.53 19.55
C CYS A 192 15.29 -1.88 18.31
N ALA A 193 15.86 -2.63 17.36
CA ALA A 193 15.14 -3.09 16.16
C ALA A 193 13.96 -4.00 16.49
N ILE A 194 14.13 -4.93 17.44
CA ILE A 194 13.06 -5.79 17.94
C ILE A 194 11.96 -4.95 18.60
N ARG A 195 12.31 -3.97 19.46
CA ARG A 195 11.33 -3.06 20.07
C ARG A 195 10.53 -2.29 19.02
N LEU A 196 11.20 -1.76 17.99
CA LEU A 196 10.54 -1.05 16.90
C LEU A 196 9.59 -1.96 16.11
N PHE A 197 10.01 -3.19 15.81
CA PHE A 197 9.18 -4.19 15.15
C PHE A 197 7.93 -4.51 15.98
N MET A 198 8.10 -4.71 17.29
CA MET A 198 6.99 -4.99 18.20
C MET A 198 5.99 -3.83 18.27
N ILE A 199 6.47 -2.59 18.42
CA ILE A 199 5.63 -1.38 18.43
C ILE A 199 4.86 -1.23 17.11
N ALA A 200 5.51 -1.48 15.97
CA ALA A 200 4.86 -1.41 14.66
C ALA A 200 3.74 -2.47 14.51
N MET A 201 3.93 -3.67 15.06
CA MET A 201 2.90 -4.72 15.04
C MET A 201 1.70 -4.38 15.92
N ILE A 202 1.93 -3.86 17.14
CA ILE A 202 0.85 -3.36 18.01
C ILE A 202 0.08 -2.24 17.31
N SER A 203 0.79 -1.31 16.64
CA SER A 203 0.19 -0.26 15.83
C SER A 203 -0.71 -0.80 14.73
N ILE A 204 -0.26 -1.80 13.95
CA ILE A 204 -1.06 -2.41 12.88
C ILE A 204 -2.28 -3.14 13.45
N LEU A 205 -2.10 -3.92 14.52
CA LEU A 205 -3.19 -4.70 15.11
C LEU A 205 -4.30 -3.81 15.69
N LEU A 206 -3.94 -2.65 16.24
CA LEU A 206 -4.91 -1.66 16.71
C LEU A 206 -5.52 -0.85 15.56
N THR A 207 -4.70 -0.41 14.60
CA THR A 207 -5.12 0.53 13.55
C THR A 207 -5.92 -0.16 12.44
N ALA A 208 -5.68 -1.46 12.17
CA ALA A 208 -6.43 -2.21 11.16
C ALA A 208 -7.94 -2.32 11.47
N PRO A 209 -8.39 -2.78 12.67
CA PRO A 209 -9.82 -2.83 13.00
C PRO A 209 -10.42 -1.43 13.13
N ILE A 210 -9.70 -0.48 13.74
CA ILE A 210 -10.16 0.91 13.87
C ILE A 210 -10.37 1.55 12.49
N GLY A 211 -9.40 1.36 11.58
CA GLY A 211 -9.47 1.84 10.21
C GLY A 211 -10.61 1.17 9.43
N ALA A 212 -10.79 -0.14 9.58
CA ALA A 212 -11.90 -0.87 8.94
C ALA A 212 -13.27 -0.38 9.42
N ILE A 213 -13.44 -0.17 10.73
CA ILE A 213 -14.65 0.42 11.32
C ILE A 213 -14.86 1.85 10.82
N GLY A 214 -13.79 2.65 10.79
CA GLY A 214 -13.82 4.02 10.28
C GLY A 214 -14.29 4.07 8.83
N ILE A 215 -13.73 3.25 7.94
CA ILE A 215 -14.13 3.22 6.53
C ILE A 215 -15.59 2.76 6.39
N LYS A 216 -16.01 1.73 7.14
CA LYS A 216 -17.40 1.23 7.09
C LYS A 216 -18.43 2.26 7.58
N LEU A 217 -18.11 3.02 8.63
CA LEU A 217 -19.04 3.98 9.21
C LEU A 217 -19.07 5.31 8.45
N PHE A 218 -17.91 5.81 8.03
CA PHE A 218 -17.77 7.09 7.36
C PHE A 218 -17.95 6.99 5.85
N GLY A 219 -17.71 5.83 5.23
CA GLY A 219 -17.94 5.59 3.80
C GLY A 219 -19.35 5.97 3.33
N PRO A 220 -20.43 5.37 3.85
CA PRO A 220 -21.80 5.67 3.42
C PRO A 220 -22.34 7.01 3.93
N ARG A 221 -21.71 7.61 4.96
CA ARG A 221 -22.20 8.86 5.59
C ARG A 221 -21.54 10.12 5.02
N LEU A 222 -20.35 10.00 4.42
CA LEU A 222 -19.57 11.13 3.91
C LEU A 222 -19.44 11.17 2.39
N LEU A 223 -19.60 10.04 1.69
CA LEU A 223 -19.75 10.04 0.24
C LEU A 223 -21.24 10.27 -0.07
N PRO A 224 -21.66 11.46 -0.57
CA PRO A 224 -23.00 11.58 -1.11
C PRO A 224 -23.15 10.52 -2.21
N ARG A 225 -24.30 9.86 -2.26
CA ARG A 225 -24.66 9.08 -3.46
C ARG A 225 -24.46 10.00 -4.66
N ALA A 226 -23.56 9.63 -5.56
CA ALA A 226 -23.68 10.06 -6.95
C ALA A 226 -25.10 9.67 -7.37
N ASN A 227 -25.90 10.67 -7.65
CA ASN A 227 -27.28 10.52 -8.10
C ASN A 227 -27.30 10.73 -9.60
#